data_AF-A0A1H4WMT6-F1
#
_entry.id   AF-A0A1H4WMT6-F1
#
_cell.length_a   1.000
_cell.length_b   1.000
_cell.length_c   1.000
_cell.angle_alpha   90.00
_cell.angle_beta   90.00
_cell.angle_gamma   90.00
#
_symmetry.space_group_name_H-M   'P 1'
#
loop_
_entity.id
_entity.type
_entity.pdbx_description
1 polymer ?
#
loop_
_entity_poly.entity_id
_entity_poly.type
_entity_poly.pdbx_seq_one_letter_code
_entity_poly.pdbx_strand_id
1 'polypeptide(L)'
;MGAIIAAVIGLCGVSIGAFIARQTAMSIAELNAEQKRRDVLLAASKEYADAVIATAGAMEAYVWYADDAILESRTITPEQWHEARPLVGPLRESASKLDHLVLLIDDEEVKHLNQGFSDLARRILAAPDEEDGGLTAKQLWNEAVSKEQPDRIAALVEAAHTLRARQLTAYPTHAPGLVTGWWTRRKTARSGS
;
A
#
# COMPACT_ATOMS: atom_id res chain seq x y z
N MET A 1 15.03 -44.07 -48.08
CA MET A 1 15.79 -42.94 -47.46
C MET A 1 14.93 -41.75 -47.00
N GLY A 2 13.58 -41.75 -47.14
CA GLY A 2 12.74 -40.63 -46.67
C GLY A 2 12.31 -40.69 -45.19
N ALA A 3 12.24 -41.88 -44.59
CA ALA A 3 11.74 -42.05 -43.21
C ALA A 3 12.73 -41.59 -42.12
N ILE A 4 14.04 -41.66 -42.39
CA ILE A 4 15.09 -41.25 -41.43
C ILE A 4 15.16 -39.72 -41.31
N ILE A 5 14.94 -39.00 -42.42
CA ILE A 5 14.95 -37.52 -42.44
C ILE A 5 13.72 -36.96 -41.68
N ALA A 6 12.55 -37.58 -41.82
CA ALA A 6 11.36 -37.19 -41.08
C ALA A 6 11.49 -37.43 -39.55
N ALA A 7 12.15 -38.53 -39.15
CA ALA A 7 12.37 -38.85 -37.75
C ALA A 7 13.34 -37.87 -37.05
N VAL A 8 14.39 -37.43 -37.74
CA VAL A 8 15.36 -36.44 -37.20
C VAL A 8 14.75 -35.04 -37.11
N ILE A 9 13.94 -34.64 -38.09
CA ILE A 9 13.23 -33.35 -38.05
C ILE A 9 12.16 -33.33 -36.95
N GLY A 10 11.45 -34.44 -36.73
CA GLY A 10 10.50 -34.58 -35.62
C GLY A 10 11.16 -34.48 -34.24
N LEU A 11 12.35 -35.07 -34.07
CA LEU A 11 13.06 -35.09 -32.79
C LEU A 11 13.72 -33.74 -32.44
N CYS A 12 14.21 -33.00 -33.45
CA CYS A 12 14.67 -31.61 -33.29
C CYS A 12 13.52 -30.62 -33.05
N GLY A 13 12.34 -30.82 -33.68
CA GLY A 13 11.18 -29.94 -33.48
C GLY A 13 10.57 -30.05 -32.07
N VAL A 14 10.48 -31.26 -31.52
CA VAL A 14 9.93 -31.50 -30.16
C VAL A 14 10.87 -30.99 -29.06
N SER A 15 12.19 -31.09 -29.26
CA SER A 15 13.19 -30.61 -28.28
C SER A 15 13.28 -29.08 -28.21
N ILE A 16 13.12 -28.38 -29.34
CA ILE A 16 13.04 -26.90 -29.36
C ILE A 16 11.70 -26.42 -28.76
N GLY A 17 10.58 -27.10 -29.05
CA GLY A 17 9.28 -26.79 -28.46
C GLY A 17 9.25 -26.95 -26.94
N ALA A 18 9.88 -28.00 -26.40
CA ALA A 18 9.99 -28.21 -24.95
C ALA A 18 10.93 -27.21 -24.27
N PHE A 19 12.01 -26.78 -24.94
CA PHE A 19 12.93 -25.76 -24.42
C PHE A 19 12.30 -24.37 -24.42
N ILE A 20 11.60 -23.98 -25.48
CA ILE A 20 10.83 -22.73 -25.55
C ILE A 20 9.66 -22.78 -24.55
N ALA A 21 8.91 -23.88 -24.44
CA ALA A 21 7.86 -24.00 -23.42
C ALA A 21 8.42 -23.92 -21.99
N ARG A 22 9.62 -24.44 -21.73
CA ARG A 22 10.26 -24.37 -20.41
C ARG A 22 10.82 -22.98 -20.10
N GLN A 23 11.46 -22.30 -21.05
CA GLN A 23 11.89 -20.91 -20.90
C GLN A 23 10.71 -19.95 -20.83
N THR A 24 9.65 -20.21 -21.61
CA THR A 24 8.40 -19.42 -21.59
C THR A 24 7.62 -19.69 -20.31
N ALA A 25 7.64 -20.92 -19.77
CA ALA A 25 7.03 -21.23 -18.48
C ALA A 25 7.83 -20.66 -17.30
N MET A 26 9.17 -20.63 -17.37
CA MET A 26 9.99 -19.90 -16.38
C MET A 26 9.74 -18.40 -16.47
N SER A 27 9.71 -17.82 -17.67
CA SER A 27 9.41 -16.40 -17.83
C SER A 27 7.96 -16.07 -17.46
N ILE A 28 6.98 -16.94 -17.75
CA ILE A 28 5.58 -16.77 -17.32
C ILE A 28 5.46 -16.96 -15.82
N ALA A 29 6.21 -17.89 -15.21
CA ALA A 29 6.21 -18.09 -13.77
C ALA A 29 6.88 -16.91 -13.05
N GLU A 30 8.00 -16.39 -13.58
CA GLU A 30 8.65 -15.18 -13.11
C GLU A 30 7.76 -13.95 -13.30
N LEU A 31 7.10 -13.81 -14.45
CA LEU A 31 6.15 -12.73 -14.69
C LEU A 31 4.91 -12.85 -13.81
N ASN A 32 4.37 -14.06 -13.59
CA ASN A 32 3.25 -14.28 -12.68
C ASN A 32 3.67 -14.06 -11.22
N ALA A 33 4.90 -14.44 -10.84
CA ALA A 33 5.43 -14.20 -9.50
C ALA A 33 5.67 -12.70 -9.28
N GLU A 34 6.21 -12.00 -10.27
CA GLU A 34 6.41 -10.55 -10.23
C GLU A 34 5.06 -9.82 -10.23
N GLN A 35 4.11 -10.21 -11.07
CA GLN A 35 2.73 -9.68 -11.05
C GLN A 35 2.08 -9.91 -9.69
N LYS A 36 2.14 -11.11 -9.13
CA LYS A 36 1.59 -11.39 -7.78
C LYS A 36 2.28 -10.58 -6.69
N ARG A 37 3.60 -10.42 -6.75
CA ARG A 37 4.34 -9.55 -5.80
C ARG A 37 3.87 -8.11 -5.93
N ARG A 38 3.70 -7.60 -7.15
CA ARG A 38 3.18 -6.25 -7.42
C ARG A 38 1.74 -6.09 -6.97
N ASP A 39 0.89 -7.09 -7.15
CA ASP A 39 -0.49 -7.09 -6.66
C ASP A 39 -0.54 -6.98 -5.13
N VAL A 40 0.32 -7.73 -4.43
CA VAL A 40 0.45 -7.65 -2.97
C VAL A 40 0.92 -6.26 -2.53
N LEU A 41 1.96 -5.71 -3.18
CA LEU A 41 2.45 -4.37 -2.87
C LEU A 41 1.39 -3.29 -3.13
N LEU A 42 0.64 -3.41 -4.23
CA LEU A 42 -0.44 -2.49 -4.58
C LEU A 42 -1.61 -2.57 -3.59
N ALA A 43 -1.97 -3.79 -3.17
CA ALA A 43 -2.98 -3.99 -2.14
C ALA A 43 -2.53 -3.38 -0.80
N ALA A 44 -1.28 -3.61 -0.41
CA ALA A 44 -0.70 -3.06 0.81
C ALA A 44 -0.65 -1.53 0.78
N SER A 45 -0.21 -0.90 -0.33
CA SER A 45 -0.18 0.56 -0.43
C SER A 45 -1.56 1.20 -0.49
N LYS A 46 -2.54 0.53 -1.10
CA LYS A 46 -3.94 0.96 -1.06
C LYS A 46 -4.47 0.91 0.38
N GLU A 47 -4.31 -0.23 1.05
CA GLU A 47 -4.79 -0.39 2.42
C GLU A 47 -4.09 0.57 3.38
N TYR A 48 -2.80 0.83 3.16
CA TYR A 48 -2.03 1.82 3.89
C TYR A 48 -2.59 3.24 3.70
N ALA A 49 -2.81 3.67 2.46
CA ALA A 49 -3.39 5.00 2.18
C ALA A 49 -4.78 5.16 2.80
N ASP A 50 -5.63 4.14 2.71
CA ASP A 50 -6.96 4.13 3.33
C ASP A 50 -6.85 4.21 4.86
N ALA A 51 -5.87 3.53 5.47
CA ALA A 51 -5.62 3.57 6.92
C ALA A 51 -5.07 4.93 7.40
N VAL A 52 -4.22 5.60 6.61
CA VAL A 52 -3.76 6.97 6.92
C VAL A 52 -4.96 7.91 7.03
N ILE A 53 -5.85 7.90 6.03
CA ILE A 53 -7.06 8.74 6.01
C ILE A 53 -7.97 8.41 7.18
N ALA A 54 -8.22 7.12 7.44
CA ALA A 54 -9.06 6.68 8.56
C ALA A 54 -8.49 7.14 9.91
N THR A 55 -7.17 7.05 10.09
CA THR A 55 -6.50 7.48 11.33
C THR A 55 -6.55 9.00 11.49
N ALA A 56 -6.35 9.76 10.40
CA ALA A 56 -6.47 11.22 10.42
C ALA A 56 -7.90 11.65 10.80
N GLY A 57 -8.92 11.04 10.21
CA GLY A 57 -10.31 11.30 10.55
C GLY A 57 -10.65 10.88 11.99
N ALA A 58 -10.09 9.78 12.48
CA ALA A 58 -10.26 9.36 13.88
C ALA A 58 -9.58 10.31 14.87
N MET A 59 -8.41 10.88 14.52
CA MET A 59 -7.76 11.91 15.31
C MET A 59 -8.61 13.18 15.38
N GLU A 60 -9.09 13.66 14.23
CA GLU A 60 -9.98 14.82 14.16
C GLU A 60 -11.25 14.57 14.99
N ALA A 61 -11.87 13.39 14.83
CA ALA A 61 -13.08 13.05 15.56
C ALA A 61 -12.85 12.99 17.08
N TYR A 62 -11.74 12.40 17.52
CA TYR A 62 -11.37 12.36 18.93
C TYR A 62 -11.15 13.78 19.48
N VAL A 63 -10.37 14.60 18.78
CA VAL A 63 -10.03 15.97 19.22
C VAL A 63 -11.26 16.88 19.35
N TRP A 64 -12.24 16.74 18.46
CA TRP A 64 -13.38 17.67 18.39
C TRP A 64 -14.67 17.15 19.03
N TYR A 65 -14.86 15.84 19.12
CA TYR A 65 -16.12 15.24 19.58
C TYR A 65 -16.01 14.39 20.85
N ALA A 66 -14.81 14.11 21.37
CA ALA A 66 -14.70 13.50 22.68
C ALA A 66 -15.05 14.52 23.76
N ASP A 67 -15.83 14.09 24.76
CA ASP A 67 -16.13 14.92 25.92
C ASP A 67 -14.83 15.30 26.64
N ASP A 68 -14.79 16.51 27.22
CA ASP A 68 -13.60 17.04 27.89
C ASP A 68 -13.10 16.05 28.98
N ALA A 69 -14.01 15.41 29.73
CA ALA A 69 -13.67 14.36 30.70
C ALA A 69 -12.95 13.12 30.11
N ILE A 70 -13.13 12.84 28.81
CA ILE A 70 -12.44 11.76 28.08
C ILE A 70 -11.12 12.26 27.48
N LEU A 71 -11.06 13.52 27.08
CA LEU A 71 -9.85 14.19 26.59
C LEU A 71 -8.82 14.45 27.70
N GLU A 72 -9.32 14.70 28.91
CA GLU A 72 -8.54 15.11 30.09
C GLU A 72 -8.11 13.92 30.96
N SER A 73 -8.82 12.79 30.87
CA SER A 73 -8.56 11.62 31.71
C SER A 73 -7.37 10.80 31.21
N ARG A 74 -6.26 10.81 31.98
CA ARG A 74 -5.12 9.89 31.82
C ARG A 74 -5.45 8.43 32.10
N THR A 75 -6.54 8.17 32.83
CA THR A 75 -6.96 6.83 33.26
C THR A 75 -8.46 6.70 33.11
N ILE A 76 -8.88 6.18 31.95
CA ILE A 76 -10.27 5.85 31.69
C ILE A 76 -10.68 4.68 32.61
N THR A 77 -11.64 4.89 33.50
CA THR A 77 -12.20 3.78 34.30
C THR A 77 -12.96 2.81 33.40
N PRO A 78 -13.21 1.55 33.82
CA PRO A 78 -14.01 0.61 33.03
C PRO A 78 -15.39 1.15 32.63
N GLU A 79 -16.01 1.96 33.48
CA GLU A 79 -17.30 2.61 33.24
C GLU A 79 -17.17 3.72 32.20
N GLN A 80 -16.19 4.61 32.35
CA GLN A 80 -15.88 5.67 31.39
C GLN A 80 -15.45 5.09 30.04
N TRP A 81 -14.86 3.89 30.01
CA TRP A 81 -14.47 3.24 28.77
C TRP A 81 -15.68 2.92 27.90
N HIS A 82 -16.83 2.55 28.47
CA HIS A 82 -17.99 2.24 27.66
C HIS A 82 -18.49 3.46 26.87
N GLU A 83 -18.44 4.64 27.50
CA GLU A 83 -18.85 5.92 26.93
C GLU A 83 -17.77 6.48 25.98
N ALA A 84 -16.49 6.32 26.31
CA ALA A 84 -15.37 6.82 25.51
C ALA A 84 -14.99 5.93 24.32
N ARG A 85 -15.28 4.63 24.39
CA ARG A 85 -14.87 3.63 23.39
C ARG A 85 -15.26 3.99 21.95
N PRO A 86 -16.45 4.54 21.66
CA PRO A 86 -16.82 4.92 20.29
C PRO A 86 -15.89 5.95 19.64
N LEU A 87 -15.15 6.73 20.45
CA LEU A 87 -14.26 7.80 19.97
C LEU A 87 -12.78 7.44 20.14
N VAL A 88 -12.40 6.83 21.28
CA VAL A 88 -11.02 6.40 21.55
C VAL A 88 -10.65 5.13 20.77
N GLY A 89 -11.60 4.19 20.67
CA GLY A 89 -11.40 2.88 20.03
C GLY A 89 -10.95 3.01 18.57
N PRO A 90 -11.69 3.73 17.71
CA PRO A 90 -11.33 3.89 16.31
C PRO A 90 -9.93 4.47 16.10
N LEU A 91 -9.54 5.48 16.89
CA LEU A 91 -8.23 6.09 16.78
C LEU A 91 -7.11 5.10 17.18
N ARG A 92 -7.27 4.43 18.31
CA ARG A 92 -6.28 3.45 18.79
C ARG A 92 -6.15 2.26 17.85
N GLU A 93 -7.25 1.74 17.34
CA GLU A 93 -7.27 0.63 16.38
C GLU A 93 -6.63 1.04 15.04
N SER A 94 -6.98 2.21 14.53
CA SER A 94 -6.45 2.71 13.25
C SER A 94 -4.96 3.01 13.34
N ALA A 95 -4.49 3.63 14.43
CA ALA A 95 -3.06 3.88 14.66
C ALA A 95 -2.26 2.58 14.77
N SER A 96 -2.77 1.58 15.49
CA SER A 96 -2.14 0.25 15.59
C SER A 96 -2.08 -0.46 14.24
N LYS A 97 -3.16 -0.38 13.45
CA LYS A 97 -3.22 -0.93 12.09
C LYS A 97 -2.20 -0.24 11.18
N LEU A 98 -2.07 1.08 11.28
CA LEU A 98 -1.12 1.86 10.50
C LEU A 98 0.34 1.48 10.81
N ASP A 99 0.68 1.33 12.09
CA ASP A 99 2.00 0.86 12.54
C ASP A 99 2.34 -0.56 12.05
N HIS A 100 1.33 -1.41 11.82
CA HIS A 100 1.54 -2.72 11.19
C HIS A 100 1.72 -2.62 9.67
N LEU A 101 0.87 -1.84 9.00
CA LEU A 101 0.88 -1.75 7.54
C LEU A 101 2.15 -1.10 7.00
N VAL A 102 2.74 -0.15 7.73
CA VAL A 102 3.99 0.51 7.32
C VAL A 102 5.15 -0.49 7.19
N LEU A 103 5.13 -1.61 7.91
CA LEU A 103 6.15 -2.67 7.80
C LEU A 103 6.15 -3.37 6.44
N LEU A 104 5.03 -3.29 5.71
CA LEU A 104 4.88 -3.83 4.35
C LEU A 104 5.31 -2.83 3.27
N ILE A 105 5.63 -1.59 3.67
CA ILE A 105 6.00 -0.50 2.76
C ILE A 105 7.53 -0.42 2.69
N ASP A 106 8.07 -0.52 1.48
CA ASP A 106 9.50 -0.38 1.20
C ASP A 106 9.83 1.03 0.70
N ASP A 107 9.51 2.03 1.53
CA ASP A 107 9.81 3.44 1.26
C ASP A 107 10.18 4.14 2.58
N GLU A 108 11.43 4.60 2.67
CA GLU A 108 11.99 5.19 3.89
C GLU A 108 11.37 6.56 4.24
N GLU A 109 10.97 7.34 3.24
CA GLU A 109 10.28 8.61 3.46
C GLU A 109 8.91 8.37 4.07
N VAL A 110 8.15 7.41 3.53
CA VAL A 110 6.85 7.01 4.08
C VAL A 110 7.01 6.48 5.50
N LYS A 111 8.01 5.64 5.78
CA LYS A 111 8.28 5.15 7.14
C LYS A 111 8.58 6.29 8.12
N HIS A 112 9.39 7.26 7.71
CA HIS A 112 9.75 8.40 8.56
C HIS A 112 8.52 9.29 8.86
N LEU A 113 7.75 9.64 7.83
CA LEU A 113 6.51 10.41 7.98
C LEU A 113 5.49 9.66 8.85
N ASN A 114 5.39 8.34 8.69
CA ASN A 114 4.52 7.49 9.49
C ASN A 114 4.87 7.55 10.98
N GLN A 115 6.16 7.53 11.33
CA GLN A 115 6.59 7.63 12.74
C GLN A 115 6.10 8.93 13.36
N GLY A 116 6.30 10.07 12.67
CA GLY A 116 5.84 11.37 13.16
C GLY A 116 4.31 11.45 13.30
N PHE A 117 3.57 10.82 12.39
CA PHE A 117 2.12 10.76 12.41
C PHE A 117 1.58 9.83 13.52
N SER A 118 2.17 8.64 13.70
CA SER A 118 1.82 7.72 14.79
C SER A 118 2.14 8.32 16.16
N ASP A 119 3.26 9.03 16.29
CA ASP A 119 3.61 9.72 17.53
C ASP A 119 2.63 10.87 17.82
N LEU A 120 2.15 11.58 16.80
CA LEU A 120 1.07 12.56 16.96
C LEU A 120 -0.21 11.90 17.49
N ALA A 121 -0.65 10.79 16.89
CA ALA A 121 -1.83 10.05 17.33
C ALA A 121 -1.72 9.60 18.80
N ARG A 122 -0.54 9.08 19.20
CA ARG A 122 -0.27 8.69 20.60
C ARG A 122 -0.28 9.89 21.54
N ARG A 123 0.30 11.02 21.14
CA ARG A 123 0.31 12.25 21.95
C ARG A 123 -1.09 12.82 22.13
N ILE A 124 -1.91 12.80 21.08
CA ILE A 124 -3.32 13.22 21.15
C ILE A 124 -4.09 12.34 22.14
N LEU A 125 -3.91 11.01 22.08
CA LEU A 125 -4.54 10.08 23.02
C LEU A 125 -4.02 10.20 24.47
N ALA A 126 -2.81 10.71 24.65
CA ALA A 126 -2.16 10.88 25.94
C ALA A 126 -2.13 12.35 26.41
N ALA A 127 -2.92 13.21 25.76
CA ALA A 127 -2.92 14.64 26.07
C ALA A 127 -3.33 14.83 27.54
N PRO A 128 -2.57 15.65 28.31
CA PRO A 128 -2.94 15.96 29.67
C PRO A 128 -4.15 16.90 29.73
N ASP A 129 -4.79 16.88 30.89
CA ASP A 129 -5.76 17.88 31.29
C ASP A 129 -5.16 19.30 31.23
N GLU A 130 -6.00 20.29 30.93
CA GLU A 130 -5.64 21.70 30.78
C GLU A 130 -5.03 22.27 32.07
N GLU A 131 -5.36 21.68 33.23
CA GLU A 131 -4.80 22.01 34.55
C GLU A 131 -3.33 21.59 34.74
N ASP A 132 -2.83 20.58 34.01
CA ASP A 132 -1.52 19.96 34.27
C ASP A 132 -0.36 20.63 33.48
N GLY A 133 -0.62 21.80 32.87
CA GLY A 133 0.39 22.63 32.20
C GLY A 133 0.97 22.06 30.91
N GLY A 134 0.42 20.97 30.39
CA GLY A 134 0.76 20.38 29.10
C GLY A 134 -0.16 20.82 27.96
N LEU A 135 0.15 20.42 26.73
CA LEU A 135 -0.68 20.76 25.57
C LEU A 135 -1.92 19.85 25.49
N THR A 136 -3.11 20.43 25.41
CA THR A 136 -4.36 19.68 25.23
C THR A 136 -4.39 18.98 23.85
N ALA A 137 -5.27 17.99 23.68
CA ALA A 137 -5.43 17.27 22.41
C ALA A 137 -5.68 18.23 21.22
N LYS A 138 -6.51 19.26 21.45
CA LYS A 138 -6.80 20.33 20.49
C LYS A 138 -5.56 21.17 20.16
N GLN A 139 -4.77 21.53 21.17
CA GLN A 139 -3.53 22.27 20.94
C GLN A 139 -2.50 21.43 20.18
N LEU A 140 -2.35 20.14 20.51
CA LEU A 140 -1.47 19.21 19.80
C LEU A 140 -1.84 19.07 18.32
N TRP A 141 -3.13 18.90 18.03
CA TRP A 141 -3.65 18.87 16.66
C TRP A 141 -3.37 20.19 15.93
N ASN A 142 -3.72 21.32 16.54
CA ASN A 142 -3.53 22.63 15.93
C ASN A 142 -2.05 22.93 15.67
N GLU A 143 -1.14 22.59 16.59
CA GLU A 143 0.30 22.71 16.34
C GLU A 143 0.76 21.86 15.15
N ALA A 144 0.26 20.63 15.05
CA ALA A 144 0.62 19.72 13.97
C ALA A 144 0.19 20.23 12.59
N VAL A 145 -0.99 20.89 12.51
CA VAL A 145 -1.55 21.41 11.25
C VAL A 145 -1.05 22.83 10.92
N SER A 146 -0.70 23.65 11.92
CA SER A 146 -0.40 25.07 11.71
C SER A 146 1.09 25.43 11.64
N LYS A 147 2.00 24.66 12.24
CA LYS A 147 3.43 25.06 12.35
C LYS A 147 4.29 24.72 11.12
N GLU A 148 4.11 23.54 10.54
CA GLU A 148 4.91 23.05 9.41
C GLU A 148 3.99 22.84 8.21
N GLN A 149 4.41 23.28 7.02
CA GLN A 149 3.66 23.13 5.77
C GLN A 149 4.56 22.48 4.70
N PRO A 150 4.13 21.38 4.05
CA PRO A 150 2.89 20.64 4.32
C PRO A 150 2.88 20.07 5.75
N ASP A 151 1.71 20.11 6.39
CA ASP A 151 1.57 19.55 7.73
C ASP A 151 1.82 18.04 7.72
N ARG A 152 2.12 17.45 8.88
CA ARG A 152 2.55 16.04 8.97
C ARG A 152 1.47 15.07 8.46
N ILE A 153 0.20 15.47 8.54
CA ILE A 153 -0.93 14.67 8.07
C ILE A 153 -0.98 14.76 6.54
N ALA A 154 -0.97 15.97 5.99
CA ALA A 154 -0.97 16.23 4.56
C ALA A 154 0.25 15.60 3.87
N ALA A 155 1.44 15.76 4.44
CA ALA A 155 2.68 15.19 3.94
C ALA A 155 2.61 13.65 3.86
N LEU A 156 2.07 12.99 4.89
CA LEU A 156 1.93 11.54 4.87
C LEU A 156 0.87 11.05 3.88
N VAL A 157 -0.27 11.74 3.80
CA VAL A 157 -1.32 11.45 2.82
C VAL A 157 -0.77 11.55 1.40
N GLU A 158 -0.04 12.63 1.10
CA GLU A 158 0.59 12.84 -0.20
C GLU A 158 1.64 11.77 -0.50
N ALA A 159 2.49 11.44 0.46
CA ALA A 159 3.50 10.38 0.32
C ALA A 159 2.86 9.01 0.06
N ALA A 160 1.77 8.67 0.76
CA ALA A 160 1.04 7.42 0.57
C ALA A 160 0.40 7.34 -0.83
N HIS A 161 -0.21 8.43 -1.31
CA HIS A 161 -0.76 8.49 -2.67
C HIS A 161 0.32 8.45 -3.74
N THR A 162 1.44 9.13 -3.52
CA THR A 162 2.60 9.14 -4.43
C THR A 162 3.25 7.76 -4.51
N LEU A 163 3.38 7.05 -3.38
CA LEU A 163 3.83 5.66 -3.34
C LEU A 163 2.92 4.76 -4.19
N ARG A 164 1.60 4.86 -4.00
CA ARG A 164 0.64 4.07 -4.77
C ARG A 164 0.70 4.39 -6.26
N ALA A 165 0.80 5.66 -6.62
CA ALA A 165 0.98 6.08 -8.01
C ALA A 165 2.26 5.47 -8.62
N ARG A 166 3.39 5.53 -7.91
CA ARG A 166 4.65 4.88 -8.32
C ARG A 166 4.47 3.38 -8.54
N GLN A 167 3.81 2.69 -7.61
CA GLN A 167 3.56 1.25 -7.75
C GLN A 167 2.65 0.90 -8.94
N LEU A 168 1.63 1.73 -9.22
CA LEU A 168 0.78 1.58 -10.41
C LEU A 168 1.57 1.82 -11.71
N THR A 169 2.43 2.82 -11.76
CA THR A 169 3.25 3.09 -12.94
C THR A 169 4.29 1.99 -13.21
N ALA A 170 4.77 1.32 -12.16
CA ALA A 170 5.69 0.20 -12.26
C ALA A 170 4.98 -1.14 -12.57
N TYR A 171 3.64 -1.15 -12.70
CA TYR A 171 2.89 -2.36 -12.97
C TYR A 171 3.17 -2.84 -14.41
N PRO A 172 3.51 -4.13 -14.62
CA PRO A 172 3.88 -4.61 -15.95
C PRO A 172 2.67 -4.56 -16.91
N THR A 173 2.73 -3.66 -17.89
CA THR A 173 1.74 -3.50 -18.97
C THR A 173 2.00 -4.40 -20.19
N HIS A 174 3.12 -5.11 -20.21
CA HIS A 174 3.50 -5.98 -21.32
C HIS A 174 3.29 -7.46 -20.99
N ALA A 175 2.19 -8.02 -21.48
CA ALA A 175 2.13 -9.46 -21.75
C ALA A 175 3.14 -9.77 -22.88
N PRO A 176 4.07 -10.73 -22.73
CA PRO A 176 5.00 -11.07 -23.79
C PRO A 176 4.27 -11.71 -24.98
N GLY A 177 4.37 -11.09 -26.15
CA GLY A 177 4.50 -11.83 -27.41
C GLY A 177 3.26 -12.40 -28.11
N LEU A 178 2.02 -12.20 -27.66
CA LEU A 178 0.86 -12.76 -28.37
C LEU A 178 0.34 -11.91 -29.55
N VAL A 179 0.68 -10.62 -29.62
CA VAL A 179 0.09 -9.71 -30.63
C VAL A 179 1.00 -9.47 -31.84
N THR A 180 2.32 -9.61 -31.73
CA THR A 180 3.25 -9.28 -32.83
C THR A 180 3.52 -10.42 -33.80
N GLY A 181 3.38 -11.69 -33.38
CA GLY A 181 3.62 -12.86 -34.24
C GLY A 181 2.45 -13.22 -35.18
N TRP A 182 1.21 -12.86 -34.82
CA TRP A 182 0.04 -13.20 -35.65
C TRP A 182 -0.08 -12.31 -36.89
N TRP A 183 0.28 -11.03 -36.77
CA TRP A 183 0.22 -10.08 -37.87
C TRP A 183 1.35 -10.23 -38.89
N THR A 184 2.53 -10.68 -38.46
CA THR A 184 3.67 -10.92 -39.38
C THR A 184 3.48 -12.18 -40.22
N ARG A 185 2.78 -13.21 -39.72
CA ARG A 185 2.50 -14.45 -40.48
C ARG A 185 1.38 -14.29 -41.52
N ARG A 186 0.45 -13.35 -41.33
CA ARG A 186 -0.62 -13.08 -42.32
C ARG A 186 -0.16 -12.27 -43.53
N LYS A 187 0.91 -11.49 -43.42
CA LYS A 187 1.45 -10.71 -44.55
C LYS A 187 2.27 -11.57 -45.52
N THR A 188 3.00 -12.57 -45.04
CA THR A 188 3.78 -13.47 -45.91
C THR A 188 2.94 -14.53 -46.62
N ALA A 189 1.75 -14.88 -46.11
CA ALA A 189 0.83 -15.81 -46.77
C ALA A 189 -0.01 -15.16 -47.89
N ARG A 190 0.01 -13.83 -48.03
CA ARG A 190 -0.79 -13.08 -49.03
C ARG A 190 0.03 -12.41 -50.14
N SER A 191 1.36 -12.48 -50.09
CA SER A 191 2.24 -11.93 -51.13
C SER A 191 2.85 -13.01 -52.04
N GLY A 192 2.34 -14.23 -51.99
CA GLY A 192 2.79 -15.37 -52.79
C GLY A 192 1.64 -16.04 -53.52
N SER A 193 0.90 -15.25 -54.31
CA SER A 193 -0.02 -15.73 -55.36
C SER A 193 0.26 -14.97 -56.64
#